data_AF-A0AAJ0PH46-F1
#
_entry.id   AF-A0AAJ0PH46-F1
#
_cell.length_a   1.000
_cell.length_b   1.000
_cell.length_c   1.000
_cell.angle_alpha   90.00
_cell.angle_beta   90.00
_cell.angle_gamma   90.00
#
_symmetry.space_group_name_H-M   'P 1'
#
loop_
_entity.id
_entity.type
_entity.pdbx_description
1 polymer ?
#
loop_
_entity_poly.entity_id
_entity_poly.type
_entity_poly.pdbx_seq_one_letter_code
_entity_poly.pdbx_strand_id
1 'polypeptide(L)'
;MLDSCQNAQERWGGVNALIDRWLSEREQLVHAYRALRDAKLAFADKDTNGDFCALLVDYVSTWHFGICEQLVIEAEAFGDTRALDLAGEINPRIDDITQIALAFNDHCVKAECRDTERFAEKLGKLGSLLHERFELEDCLIEVLHNAHKGEGLTPV
;
A
#
# COMPACT_ATOMS: atom_id res chain seq x y z
N MET A 1 16.90 15.92 31.20
CA MET A 1 17.17 15.20 29.93
C MET A 1 16.37 13.89 29.92
N LEU A 2 15.04 13.99 29.85
CA LEU A 2 14.11 12.84 29.71
C LEU A 2 12.97 13.13 28.72
N ASP A 3 12.97 14.30 28.07
CA ASP A 3 11.91 14.75 27.15
C ASP A 3 11.98 14.17 25.74
N SER A 4 13.12 13.56 25.37
CA SER A 4 13.34 13.09 23.99
C SER A 4 12.76 11.71 23.71
N CYS A 5 12.60 10.85 24.72
CA CYS A 5 12.07 9.50 24.53
C CYS A 5 10.52 9.44 24.57
N GLN A 6 9.86 10.34 25.31
CA GLN A 6 8.39 10.38 25.36
C GLN A 6 7.77 10.87 24.03
N ASN A 7 8.41 11.84 23.36
CA ASN A 7 7.92 12.38 22.09
C ASN A 7 7.98 11.40 20.91
N ALA A 8 8.98 10.51 20.89
CA ALA A 8 9.09 9.50 19.83
C ALA A 8 7.97 8.45 19.98
N GLN A 9 7.73 7.94 21.19
CA GLN A 9 6.76 6.87 21.40
C GLN A 9 5.30 7.31 21.20
N GLU A 10 4.97 8.58 21.51
CA GLU A 10 3.65 9.16 21.20
C GLU A 10 3.49 9.52 19.71
N ARG A 11 4.54 9.98 19.02
CA ARG A 11 4.51 10.24 17.57
C ARG A 11 4.43 8.95 16.75
N TRP A 12 5.25 7.96 17.07
CA TRP A 12 5.38 6.72 16.30
C TRP A 12 4.35 5.65 16.69
N GLY A 13 3.71 5.78 17.86
CA GLY A 13 2.54 4.98 18.21
C GLY A 13 1.35 5.17 17.24
N GLY A 14 1.19 6.39 16.72
CA GLY A 14 0.19 6.69 15.68
C GLY A 14 0.53 6.09 14.31
N VAL A 15 1.82 6.06 13.95
CA VAL A 15 2.29 5.46 12.70
C VAL A 15 2.08 3.94 12.70
N ASN A 16 2.35 3.26 13.82
CA ASN A 16 2.04 1.83 13.96
C ASN A 16 0.54 1.54 13.74
N ALA A 17 -0.35 2.31 14.38
CA ALA A 17 -1.80 2.13 14.20
C ALA A 17 -2.26 2.41 12.76
N LEU A 18 -1.61 3.36 12.07
CA LEU A 18 -1.87 3.65 10.66
C LEU A 18 -1.42 2.48 9.76
N ILE A 19 -0.23 1.93 10.00
CA ILE A 19 0.29 0.76 9.29
C ILE A 19 -0.62 -0.45 9.53
N ASP A 20 -1.02 -0.72 10.78
CA ASP A 20 -1.90 -1.83 11.13
C ASP A 20 -3.25 -1.75 10.39
N ARG A 21 -3.86 -0.55 10.37
CA ARG A 21 -5.09 -0.32 9.62
C ARG A 21 -4.90 -0.58 8.13
N TRP A 22 -3.82 -0.09 7.56
CA TRP A 22 -3.54 -0.27 6.14
C TRP A 22 -3.22 -1.71 5.76
N LEU A 23 -2.54 -2.47 6.62
CA LEU A 23 -2.36 -3.91 6.44
C LEU A 23 -3.71 -4.64 6.46
N SER A 24 -4.68 -4.19 7.26
CA SER A 24 -6.06 -4.69 7.19
C SER A 24 -6.76 -4.32 5.88
N GLU A 25 -6.56 -3.12 5.35
CA GLU A 25 -7.05 -2.71 4.03
C GLU A 25 -6.44 -3.58 2.91
N ARG A 26 -5.14 -3.92 3.01
CA ARG A 26 -4.46 -4.86 2.11
C ARG A 26 -5.12 -6.24 2.15
N GLU A 27 -5.39 -6.78 3.33
CA GLU A 27 -6.04 -8.07 3.50
C GLU A 27 -7.42 -8.09 2.82
N GLN A 28 -8.23 -7.05 3.06
CA GLN A 28 -9.55 -6.89 2.42
C GLN A 28 -9.43 -6.83 0.89
N LEU A 29 -8.48 -6.07 0.37
CA LEU A 29 -8.21 -5.98 -1.07
C LEU A 29 -7.84 -7.35 -1.66
N VAL A 30 -6.99 -8.13 -0.99
CA VAL A 30 -6.59 -9.47 -1.44
C VAL A 30 -7.77 -10.44 -1.43
N HIS A 31 -8.64 -10.38 -0.41
CA HIS A 31 -9.86 -11.17 -0.38
C HIS A 31 -10.82 -10.82 -1.51
N ALA A 32 -11.07 -9.52 -1.73
CA ALA A 32 -11.91 -9.05 -2.81
C ALA A 32 -11.35 -9.44 -4.20
N TYR A 33 -10.02 -9.33 -4.39
CA TYR A 33 -9.34 -9.78 -5.61
C TYR A 33 -9.61 -11.27 -5.89
N ARG A 34 -9.43 -12.13 -4.89
CA ARG A 34 -9.64 -13.58 -5.03
C ARG A 34 -11.10 -13.90 -5.35
N ALA A 35 -12.03 -13.28 -4.62
CA ALA A 35 -13.45 -13.46 -4.85
C ALA A 35 -13.83 -13.06 -6.29
N LEU A 36 -13.37 -11.89 -6.74
CA LEU A 36 -13.62 -11.40 -8.09
C LEU A 36 -13.03 -12.34 -9.16
N ARG A 37 -11.77 -12.75 -9.00
CA ARG A 37 -11.09 -13.68 -9.92
C ARG A 37 -11.82 -15.01 -10.05
N ASP A 38 -12.26 -15.58 -8.94
CA ASP A 38 -12.89 -16.90 -8.89
C ASP A 38 -14.34 -16.84 -9.42
N ALA A 39 -15.00 -15.70 -9.27
CA ALA A 39 -16.39 -15.50 -9.67
C ALA A 39 -16.61 -15.24 -11.17
N LYS A 40 -15.55 -15.19 -12.02
CA LYS A 40 -15.49 -15.06 -13.51
C LYS A 40 -16.66 -14.38 -14.24
N LEU A 41 -17.88 -14.89 -14.10
CA LEU A 41 -19.12 -14.25 -14.55
C LEU A 41 -19.38 -12.90 -13.85
N ALA A 42 -18.91 -12.72 -12.62
CA ALA A 42 -19.04 -11.47 -11.86
C ALA A 42 -18.24 -10.30 -12.45
N PHE A 43 -17.39 -10.52 -13.45
CA PHE A 43 -16.73 -9.42 -14.18
C PHE A 43 -17.72 -8.51 -14.90
N ALA A 44 -18.89 -9.06 -15.28
CA ALA A 44 -19.98 -8.30 -15.90
C ALA A 44 -20.89 -7.61 -14.86
N ASP A 45 -20.73 -7.91 -13.57
CA ASP A 45 -21.50 -7.32 -12.49
C ASP A 45 -20.83 -6.06 -11.95
N LYS A 46 -21.52 -4.93 -12.06
CA LYS A 46 -20.99 -3.61 -11.64
C LYS A 46 -20.86 -3.47 -10.13
N ASP A 47 -21.71 -4.15 -9.38
CA ASP A 47 -21.69 -4.07 -7.92
C ASP A 47 -20.45 -4.82 -7.38
N THR A 48 -20.25 -6.08 -7.83
CA THR A 48 -19.11 -6.90 -7.41
C THR A 48 -17.76 -6.34 -7.86
N ASN A 49 -17.64 -5.85 -9.11
CA ASN A 49 -16.39 -5.23 -9.55
C ASN A 49 -16.17 -3.83 -8.96
N GLY A 50 -17.26 -3.12 -8.61
CA GLY A 50 -17.24 -1.81 -7.96
C GLY A 50 -16.65 -1.87 -6.55
N ASP A 51 -17.06 -2.86 -5.76
CA ASP A 51 -16.54 -3.08 -4.40
C ASP A 51 -15.01 -3.31 -4.41
N PHE A 52 -14.52 -4.16 -5.32
CA PHE A 52 -13.09 -4.36 -5.49
C PHE A 52 -12.37 -3.07 -5.90
N CYS A 53 -12.95 -2.30 -6.83
CA CYS A 53 -12.35 -1.06 -7.30
C CYS A 53 -12.30 0.02 -6.21
N ALA A 54 -13.33 0.11 -5.37
CA ALA A 54 -13.32 1.01 -4.21
C ALA A 54 -12.18 0.66 -3.24
N LEU A 55 -12.07 -0.61 -2.86
CA LEU A 55 -10.98 -1.10 -2.01
C LEU A 55 -9.59 -0.85 -2.63
N LEU A 56 -9.46 -1.04 -3.95
CA LEU A 56 -8.21 -0.78 -4.66
C LEU A 56 -7.81 0.69 -4.60
N VAL A 57 -8.75 1.60 -4.87
CA VAL A 57 -8.53 3.05 -4.85
C VAL A 57 -8.22 3.52 -3.44
N ASP A 58 -8.95 3.04 -2.43
CA ASP A 58 -8.69 3.36 -1.03
C ASP A 58 -7.29 2.91 -0.62
N TYR A 59 -6.94 1.65 -0.90
CA TYR A 59 -5.62 1.09 -0.59
C TYR A 59 -4.46 1.87 -1.22
N VAL A 60 -4.56 2.21 -2.52
CA VAL A 60 -3.50 2.98 -3.20
C VAL A 60 -3.41 4.40 -2.65
N SER A 61 -4.55 4.99 -2.27
CA SER A 61 -4.61 6.36 -1.76
C SER A 61 -4.06 6.47 -0.33
N THR A 62 -4.38 5.52 0.55
CA THR A 62 -3.87 5.47 1.94
C THR A 62 -2.34 5.42 1.98
N TRP A 63 -1.72 4.74 1.02
CA TRP A 63 -0.25 4.70 0.90
C TRP A 63 0.33 6.09 0.59
N HIS A 64 -0.14 6.73 -0.47
CA HIS A 64 0.42 7.99 -0.99
C HIS A 64 0.13 9.20 -0.10
N PHE A 65 -1.06 9.26 0.49
CA PHE A 65 -1.50 10.41 1.28
C PHE A 65 -1.44 10.17 2.79
N GLY A 66 -0.83 9.08 3.22
CA GLY A 66 -0.74 8.72 4.63
C GLY A 66 0.60 8.09 4.97
N ILE A 67 0.79 6.83 4.59
CA ILE A 67 1.89 6.01 5.11
C ILE A 67 3.24 6.47 4.60
N CYS A 68 3.38 6.67 3.29
CA CYS A 68 4.65 7.07 2.69
C CYS A 68 5.15 8.40 3.27
N GLU A 69 4.26 9.38 3.45
CA GLU A 69 4.61 10.66 4.06
C GLU A 69 5.10 10.49 5.51
N GLN A 70 4.38 9.70 6.31
CA GLN A 70 4.78 9.45 7.70
C GLN A 70 6.12 8.71 7.81
N LEU A 71 6.37 7.72 6.95
CA LEU A 71 7.64 6.97 6.95
C LEU A 71 8.82 7.86 6.52
N VAL A 72 8.64 8.76 5.55
CA VAL A 72 9.68 9.72 5.14
C VAL A 72 9.97 10.71 6.28
N ILE A 73 8.93 11.25 6.93
CA ILE A 73 9.09 12.13 8.10
C ILE A 73 9.84 11.41 9.24
N GLU A 74 9.59 10.12 9.44
CA GLU A 74 10.34 9.28 10.38
C GLU A 74 11.82 9.24 10.04
N ALA A 75 12.16 8.86 8.82
CA ALA A 75 13.54 8.78 8.38
C ALA A 75 14.28 10.13 8.47
N GLU A 76 13.62 11.23 8.11
CA GLU A 76 14.18 12.58 8.26
C GLU A 76 14.46 12.92 9.73
N ALA A 77 13.54 12.58 10.65
CA ALA A 77 13.68 12.88 12.07
C ALA A 77 14.84 12.12 12.73
N PHE A 78 15.13 10.91 12.26
CA PHE A 78 16.27 10.10 12.72
C PHE A 78 17.56 10.34 11.91
N GLY A 79 17.48 11.08 10.81
CA GLY A 79 18.62 11.30 9.92
C GLY A 79 19.06 10.05 9.15
N ASP A 80 18.13 9.11 8.91
CA ASP A 80 18.40 7.88 8.16
C ASP A 80 18.43 8.16 6.65
N THR A 81 19.56 8.68 6.19
CA THR A 81 19.79 8.99 4.78
C THR A 81 19.67 7.77 3.88
N ARG A 82 20.02 6.56 4.38
CA ARG A 82 19.91 5.32 3.61
C ARG A 82 18.44 4.97 3.35
N ALA A 83 17.58 5.16 4.34
CA ALA A 83 16.16 4.90 4.18
C ALA A 83 15.48 5.92 3.25
N LEU A 84 15.91 7.19 3.28
CA LEU A 84 15.46 8.21 2.34
C LEU A 84 15.88 7.92 0.90
N ASP A 85 17.14 7.49 0.69
CA ASP A 85 17.63 7.10 -0.64
C ASP A 85 16.83 5.91 -1.20
N LEU A 86 16.58 4.89 -0.36
CA LEU A 86 15.77 3.73 -0.76
C LEU A 86 14.33 4.12 -1.11
N ALA A 87 13.71 5.03 -0.35
CA ALA A 87 12.38 5.57 -0.67
C ALA A 87 12.39 6.27 -2.03
N GLY A 88 13.45 7.02 -2.35
CA GLY A 88 13.65 7.65 -3.66
C GLY A 88 13.77 6.66 -4.83
N GLU A 89 14.32 5.46 -4.60
CA GLU A 89 14.45 4.41 -5.60
C GLU A 89 13.15 3.60 -5.79
N ILE A 90 12.43 3.32 -4.70
CA ILE A 90 11.24 2.46 -4.70
C ILE A 90 9.97 3.21 -5.11
N ASN A 91 9.78 4.45 -4.63
CA ASN A 91 8.55 5.21 -4.87
C ASN A 91 8.15 5.34 -6.34
N PRO A 92 9.07 5.59 -7.30
CA PRO A 92 8.72 5.65 -8.71
C PRO A 92 8.04 4.38 -9.22
N ARG A 93 8.46 3.20 -8.73
CA ARG A 93 7.84 1.94 -9.13
C ARG A 93 6.45 1.76 -8.51
N ILE A 94 6.27 2.20 -7.27
CA ILE A 94 4.96 2.22 -6.62
C ILE A 94 4.00 3.18 -7.36
N ASP A 95 4.49 4.34 -7.80
CA ASP A 95 3.73 5.31 -8.59
C ASP A 95 3.25 4.71 -9.92
N ASP A 96 4.14 4.05 -10.65
CA ASP A 96 3.79 3.35 -11.89
C ASP A 96 2.65 2.34 -11.69
N ILE A 97 2.74 1.53 -10.63
CA ILE A 97 1.72 0.54 -10.31
C ILE A 97 0.41 1.22 -9.90
N THR A 98 0.48 2.33 -9.18
CA THR A 98 -0.67 3.16 -8.80
C THR A 98 -1.40 3.67 -10.03
N GLN A 99 -0.69 4.19 -11.02
CA GLN A 99 -1.31 4.65 -12.27
C GLN A 99 -2.01 3.51 -13.02
N ILE A 100 -1.43 2.31 -13.01
CA ILE A 100 -2.06 1.12 -13.62
C ILE A 100 -3.32 0.71 -12.85
N ALA A 101 -3.31 0.76 -11.51
CA ALA A 101 -4.47 0.48 -10.67
C ALA A 101 -5.61 1.47 -10.92
N LEU A 102 -5.30 2.77 -11.00
CA LEU A 102 -6.29 3.82 -11.32
C LEU A 102 -6.86 3.64 -12.73
N ALA A 103 -6.02 3.31 -13.72
CA ALA A 103 -6.48 3.02 -15.07
C ALA A 103 -7.38 1.77 -15.14
N PHE A 104 -7.15 0.78 -14.28
CA PHE A 104 -8.04 -0.38 -14.13
C PHE A 104 -9.39 0.02 -13.54
N ASN A 105 -9.41 0.81 -12.46
CA ASN A 105 -10.64 1.34 -11.87
C ASN A 105 -11.47 2.13 -12.89
N ASP A 106 -10.82 3.05 -13.63
CA ASP A 106 -11.43 3.81 -14.71
C ASP A 106 -12.09 2.92 -15.77
N HIS A 107 -11.43 1.81 -16.10
CA HIS A 107 -11.96 0.84 -17.04
C HIS A 107 -13.22 0.15 -16.50
N CYS A 108 -13.26 -0.20 -15.22
CA CYS A 108 -14.42 -0.82 -14.57
C CYS A 108 -15.62 0.12 -14.54
N VAL A 109 -15.39 1.41 -14.26
CA VAL A 109 -16.45 2.44 -14.24
C VAL A 109 -17.01 2.71 -15.65
N LYS A 110 -16.12 2.83 -16.65
CA LYS A 110 -16.49 3.23 -18.02
C LYS A 110 -17.02 2.09 -18.88
N ALA A 111 -16.56 0.86 -18.65
CA ALA A 111 -16.92 -0.26 -19.50
C ALA A 111 -18.28 -0.85 -19.10
N GLU A 112 -19.16 -1.02 -20.09
CA GLU A 112 -20.03 -2.18 -20.10
C GLU A 112 -19.12 -3.40 -20.32
N CYS A 113 -18.55 -3.98 -19.26
CA CYS A 113 -17.63 -5.13 -19.31
C CYS A 113 -18.32 -6.36 -19.91
N ARG A 114 -18.51 -6.37 -21.24
CA ARG A 114 -19.07 -7.50 -21.99
C ARG A 114 -17.98 -8.49 -22.41
N ASP A 115 -16.72 -8.05 -22.41
CA ASP A 115 -15.55 -8.88 -22.71
C ASP A 115 -14.88 -9.37 -21.42
N THR A 116 -15.35 -10.52 -20.95
CA THR A 116 -14.92 -11.14 -19.70
C THR A 116 -13.49 -11.69 -19.78
N GLU A 117 -13.02 -12.09 -20.96
CA GLU A 117 -11.66 -12.60 -21.15
C GLU A 117 -10.62 -11.48 -21.02
N ARG A 118 -10.87 -10.34 -21.68
CA ARG A 118 -9.99 -9.17 -21.56
C ARG A 118 -9.98 -8.61 -20.15
N PHE A 119 -11.11 -8.65 -19.44
CA PHE A 119 -11.17 -8.27 -18.03
C PHE A 119 -10.31 -9.21 -17.17
N ALA A 120 -10.43 -10.53 -17.37
CA ALA A 120 -9.64 -11.52 -16.66
C ALA A 120 -8.14 -11.32 -16.86
N GLU A 121 -7.70 -11.01 -18.09
CA GLU A 121 -6.30 -10.71 -18.39
C GLU A 121 -5.81 -9.47 -17.65
N LYS A 122 -6.59 -8.38 -17.70
CA LYS A 122 -6.28 -7.14 -16.98
C LYS A 122 -6.22 -7.35 -15.47
N LEU A 123 -7.15 -8.12 -14.91
CA LEU A 123 -7.18 -8.46 -13.48
C LEU A 123 -5.98 -9.34 -13.10
N GLY A 124 -5.59 -10.30 -13.94
CA GLY A 124 -4.38 -11.11 -13.74
C GLY A 124 -3.10 -10.26 -13.73
N LYS A 125 -2.98 -9.33 -14.68
CA LYS A 125 -1.87 -8.38 -14.73
C LYS A 125 -1.85 -7.47 -13.50
N LEU A 126 -3.01 -6.93 -13.10
CA LEU A 126 -3.13 -6.10 -11.90
C LEU A 126 -2.70 -6.87 -10.65
N GLY A 127 -3.14 -8.13 -10.49
CA GLY A 127 -2.75 -8.95 -9.34
C GLY A 127 -1.24 -9.19 -9.24
N SER A 128 -0.56 -9.38 -10.38
CA SER A 128 0.90 -9.54 -10.40
C SER A 128 1.62 -8.25 -9.98
N LEU A 129 1.13 -7.11 -10.45
CA LEU A 129 1.67 -5.80 -10.08
C LEU A 129 1.38 -5.44 -8.63
N LEU A 130 0.20 -5.79 -8.10
CA LEU A 130 -0.13 -5.60 -6.69
C LEU A 130 0.79 -6.44 -5.79
N HIS A 131 1.11 -7.66 -6.18
CA HIS A 131 2.07 -8.48 -5.44
C HIS A 131 3.45 -7.82 -5.41
N GLU A 132 3.96 -7.37 -6.56
CA GLU A 132 5.23 -6.61 -6.62
C GLU A 132 5.17 -5.36 -5.73
N ARG A 133 4.06 -4.61 -5.78
CA ARG A 133 3.85 -3.43 -4.95
C ARG A 133 3.89 -3.78 -3.47
N PHE A 134 3.27 -4.87 -3.03
CA PHE A 134 3.29 -5.28 -1.62
C PHE A 134 4.71 -5.53 -1.12
N GLU A 135 5.56 -6.20 -1.91
CA GLU A 135 6.96 -6.45 -1.56
C GLU A 135 7.75 -5.13 -1.43
N LEU A 136 7.52 -4.18 -2.34
CA LEU A 136 8.16 -2.86 -2.30
C LEU A 136 7.74 -2.06 -1.07
N GLU A 137 6.45 -2.06 -0.75
CA GLU A 137 5.92 -1.37 0.42
C GLU A 137 6.40 -2.02 1.73
N ASP A 138 6.47 -3.35 1.78
CA ASP A 138 6.98 -4.09 2.94
C ASP A 138 8.47 -3.79 3.17
N CYS A 139 9.25 -3.70 2.09
CA CYS A 139 10.65 -3.27 2.15
C CYS A 139 10.78 -1.85 2.72
N LEU A 140 9.93 -0.91 2.30
CA LEU A 140 9.94 0.45 2.82
C LEU A 140 9.54 0.49 4.30
N ILE A 141 8.50 -0.24 4.71
CA ILE A 141 8.12 -0.32 6.12
C ILE A 141 9.25 -0.93 6.96
N GLU A 142 9.88 -2.00 6.49
CA GLU A 142 10.99 -2.63 7.20
C GLU A 142 12.16 -1.65 7.39
N VAL A 143 12.56 -0.96 6.34
CA VAL A 143 13.73 -0.08 6.38
C VAL A 143 13.43 1.23 7.11
N LEU A 144 12.26 1.84 6.90
CA LEU A 144 11.92 3.15 7.48
C LEU A 144 11.42 3.04 8.93
N HIS A 145 10.73 1.96 9.28
CA HIS A 145 10.06 1.82 10.58
C HIS A 145 10.72 0.82 11.53
N ASN A 146 11.32 -0.29 11.05
CA ASN A 146 11.98 -1.25 11.95
C ASN A 146 13.44 -0.88 12.25
N ALA A 147 14.10 -0.04 11.46
CA ALA A 147 15.46 0.46 11.75
C ALA A 147 15.53 1.16 13.12
N HIS A 148 14.49 1.93 13.47
CA HIS A 148 14.45 2.72 14.70
C HIS A 148 13.80 2.00 15.89
N LYS A 149 13.19 0.81 15.69
CA LYS A 149 12.69 -0.04 16.79
C LYS A 149 13.81 -0.67 17.63
N GLY A 150 15.05 -0.68 17.12
CA GLY A 150 16.22 -1.29 17.78
C GLY A 150 17.15 -0.33 18.54
N GLU A 151 17.08 0.98 18.31
CA GLU A 151 18.02 1.96 18.91
C GLU A 151 17.64 2.43 20.34
N GLY A 152 16.82 1.63 21.04
CA GLY A 152 16.45 1.87 22.44
C GLY A 152 17.21 1.04 23.48
N LEU A 153 18.12 0.13 23.06
CA LEU A 153 18.80 -0.77 23.99
C LEU A 153 20.32 -0.87 23.76
N THR A 154 21.05 0.16 24.18
CA THR A 154 22.42 -0.06 24.68
C THR A 154 22.44 0.28 26.18
N PRO A 155 22.34 -0.72 27.08
CA PRO A 155 22.78 -0.54 28.45
C PRO A 155 24.31 -0.47 28.46
N VAL A 156 24.82 0.54 29.17
CA VAL A 156 26.23 0.81 29.50
C VAL A 156 26.96 -0.42 30.01
#